data_AF-A0A136KGK2-F1
#
_entry.id   AF-A0A136KGK2-F1
#
_cell.length_a   1.000
_cell.length_b   1.000
_cell.length_c   1.000
_cell.angle_alpha   90.00
_cell.angle_beta   90.00
_cell.angle_gamma   90.00
#
_symmetry.space_group_name_H-M   'P 1'
#
loop_
_entity.id
_entity.type
_entity.pdbx_description
1 polymer ?
#
loop_
_entity_poly.entity_id
_entity_poly.type
_entity_poly.pdbx_seq_one_letter_code
_entity_poly.pdbx_strand_id
1 'polypeptide(L)'
;MTVVKSEFFLALNQVATERGISPEDVLESIQAAVLAAYKKDYGAPDDEESEDAPVVDLHKQTGEFHILQHGKDITPPGFGRIAAQTARQVILQKDP
;
A
#
# COMPACT_ATOMS: atom_id res chain seq x y z
N MET A 1 2.00 22.04 -17.00
CA MET A 1 2.88 21.26 -16.10
C MET A 1 2.87 19.83 -16.58
N THR A 2 4.00 19.33 -17.07
CA THR A 2 4.16 17.91 -17.42
C THR A 2 4.13 17.11 -16.13
N VAL A 3 3.07 16.35 -15.91
CA VAL A 3 3.03 15.36 -14.83
C VAL A 3 4.07 14.32 -15.19
N VAL A 4 5.25 14.37 -14.56
CA VAL A 4 6.24 13.29 -14.66
C VAL A 4 5.54 12.07 -14.06
N LYS A 5 5.12 11.14 -14.92
CA LYS A 5 4.48 9.89 -14.49
C LYS A 5 5.53 9.10 -13.72
N SER A 6 5.31 8.91 -12.42
CA SER A 6 6.22 8.12 -11.59
C SER A 6 6.33 6.70 -12.12
N GLU A 7 7.51 6.09 -11.94
CA GLU A 7 7.72 4.67 -12.21
C GLU A 7 6.74 3.79 -11.44
N PHE A 8 6.33 4.23 -10.24
CA PHE A 8 5.28 3.56 -9.48
C PHE A 8 3.94 3.55 -10.23
N PHE A 9 3.53 4.70 -10.79
CA PHE A 9 2.27 4.81 -11.51
C PHE A 9 2.27 3.99 -12.81
N LEU A 10 3.41 3.92 -13.50
CA LEU A 10 3.56 3.08 -14.69
C LEU A 10 3.47 1.59 -14.33
N ALA A 11 4.18 1.16 -13.28
CA ALA A 11 4.12 -0.21 -12.79
C ALA A 11 2.70 -0.58 -12.32
N LEU A 12 2.04 0.32 -11.60
CA LEU A 12 0.66 0.14 -11.15
C LEU A 12 -0.31 -0.09 -12.33
N ASN A 13 -0.26 0.77 -13.35
CA ASN A 13 -1.11 0.62 -14.53
C ASN A 13 -0.81 -0.65 -15.32
N GLN A 14 0.47 -1.03 -15.40
CA GLN A 14 0.86 -2.27 -16.05
C GLN A 14 0.23 -3.46 -15.35
N VAL A 15 0.34 -3.53 -14.02
CA VAL A 15 -0.26 -4.60 -13.20
C VAL A 15 -1.78 -4.63 -13.33
N ALA A 16 -2.42 -3.45 -13.27
CA ALA A 16 -3.86 -3.31 -13.47
C ALA A 16 -4.29 -3.88 -14.84
N THR A 17 -3.55 -3.55 -15.89
CA THR A 17 -3.82 -4.03 -17.26
C THR A 17 -3.60 -5.54 -17.40
N GLU A 18 -2.50 -6.07 -16.86
CA GLU A 18 -2.18 -7.52 -16.91
C GLU A 18 -3.23 -8.35 -16.17
N ARG A 19 -3.80 -7.82 -15.08
CA ARG A 19 -4.81 -8.51 -14.27
C ARG A 19 -6.24 -8.21 -14.69
N GLY A 20 -6.44 -7.26 -15.61
CA GLY A 20 -7.79 -6.85 -16.04
C GLY A 20 -8.61 -6.18 -14.93
N ILE A 21 -7.94 -5.55 -13.96
CA ILE A 21 -8.57 -4.82 -12.85
C ILE A 21 -8.21 -3.33 -12.93
N SER A 22 -8.87 -2.50 -12.13
CA SER A 22 -8.61 -1.07 -12.14
C SER A 22 -7.34 -0.75 -11.32
N PRO A 23 -6.62 0.34 -11.62
CA PRO A 23 -5.45 0.76 -10.84
C PRO A 23 -5.78 1.01 -9.36
N GLU A 24 -7.02 1.40 -9.07
CA GLU A 24 -7.59 1.53 -7.72
C GLU A 24 -7.64 0.18 -6.98
N ASP A 25 -8.15 -0.89 -7.60
CA ASP A 25 -8.17 -2.24 -7.00
C ASP A 25 -6.75 -2.74 -6.66
N VAL A 26 -5.78 -2.41 -7.52
CA VAL A 26 -4.36 -2.74 -7.26
C VAL A 26 -3.83 -1.94 -6.08
N LEU A 27 -4.20 -0.66 -5.94
CA LEU A 27 -3.81 0.16 -4.79
C LEU A 27 -4.40 -0.38 -3.49
N GLU A 28 -5.67 -0.79 -3.49
CA GLU A 28 -6.31 -1.42 -2.32
C GLU A 28 -5.59 -2.71 -1.93
N SER A 29 -5.24 -3.54 -2.91
CA SER A 29 -4.45 -4.77 -2.68
C SER A 29 -3.08 -4.48 -2.05
N ILE A 30 -2.41 -3.42 -2.49
CA ILE A 30 -1.15 -2.96 -1.90
C ILE A 30 -1.36 -2.47 -0.48
N GLN A 31 -2.38 -1.64 -0.23
CA GLN A 31 -2.70 -1.12 1.10
C GLN A 31 -2.97 -2.26 2.10
N ALA A 32 -3.80 -3.23 1.72
CA ALA A 32 -4.09 -4.39 2.55
C ALA A 32 -2.81 -5.19 2.89
N ALA A 33 -1.93 -5.38 1.92
CA ALA A 33 -0.67 -6.09 2.17
C ALA A 33 0.32 -5.31 3.05
N VAL A 34 0.40 -3.98 2.88
CA VAL A 34 1.22 -3.11 3.73
C VAL A 34 0.67 -3.11 5.15
N LEU A 35 -0.65 -3.04 5.30
CA LEU A 35 -1.33 -3.12 6.59
C LEU A 35 -1.09 -4.47 7.28
N ALA A 36 -1.17 -5.57 6.54
CA ALA A 36 -0.89 -6.91 7.06
C ALA A 36 0.58 -7.05 7.52
N ALA A 37 1.53 -6.51 6.75
CA ALA A 37 2.94 -6.47 7.15
C ALA A 37 3.13 -5.63 8.43
N TYR A 38 2.46 -4.48 8.52
CA TYR A 38 2.51 -3.64 9.71
C TYR A 38 1.94 -4.36 10.93
N LYS A 39 0.76 -4.97 10.80
CA LYS A 39 0.11 -5.77 11.86
C LYS A 39 1.03 -6.88 12.37
N LYS A 40 1.73 -7.57 11.45
CA LYS A 40 2.65 -8.67 11.76
C LYS A 40 3.87 -8.22 12.56
N ASP A 41 4.50 -7.11 12.19
CA ASP A 41 5.74 -6.63 12.82
C ASP A 41 5.49 -5.80 14.09
N TYR A 42 4.37 -5.09 14.18
CA TYR A 42 4.09 -4.13 15.26
C TYR A 42 2.93 -4.53 16.18
N GLY A 43 2.23 -5.63 15.91
CA GLY A 43 1.21 -6.18 16.82
C GLY A 43 -0.07 -5.33 16.89
N ALA A 44 -0.60 -4.93 15.73
CA ALA A 44 -1.88 -4.22 15.66
C ALA A 44 -3.07 -5.19 15.69
N PRO A 45 -4.24 -4.76 16.22
CA PRO A 45 -5.44 -5.59 16.26
C PRO A 45 -5.87 -6.03 14.86
N ASP A 46 -6.41 -7.25 14.78
CA ASP A 46 -6.89 -7.84 13.52
C ASP A 46 -8.23 -7.22 13.09
N ASP A 47 -8.94 -6.59 14.02
CA ASP A 47 -10.19 -5.85 13.79
C ASP A 47 -9.96 -4.61 12.92
N GLU A 48 -10.14 -4.77 11.60
CA GLU A 48 -10.01 -3.70 10.60
C GLU A 48 -11.15 -2.67 10.69
N GLU A 49 -12.25 -3.04 11.33
CA GLU A 49 -13.48 -2.24 11.46
C GLU A 49 -13.49 -1.35 12.71
N SER A 50 -12.47 -1.47 13.58
CA SER A 50 -12.33 -0.62 14.77
C SER A 50 -11.88 0.78 14.41
N GLU A 51 -12.36 1.80 15.15
CA GLU A 51 -11.86 3.18 15.03
C GLU A 51 -10.35 3.30 15.35
N ASP A 52 -9.84 2.36 16.14
CA ASP A 52 -8.41 2.19 16.46
C ASP A 52 -7.59 1.49 15.38
N ALA A 53 -8.22 1.00 14.29
CA ALA A 53 -7.51 0.29 13.23
C ALA A 53 -6.57 1.24 12.47
N PRO A 54 -5.30 0.85 12.25
CA PRO A 54 -4.43 1.61 11.39
C PRO A 54 -4.90 1.54 9.93
N VAL A 55 -4.88 2.67 9.25
CA VAL A 55 -5.22 2.78 7.82
C VAL A 55 -3.99 3.19 7.02
N VAL A 56 -3.87 2.66 5.80
CA VAL A 56 -2.75 2.98 4.90
C VAL A 56 -3.21 4.01 3.87
N ASP A 57 -2.74 5.25 4.02
CA ASP A 57 -2.89 6.27 3.00
C ASP A 57 -1.79 6.06 1.95
N LEU A 58 -2.14 5.81 0.68
CA LEU A 58 -1.18 5.53 -0.40
C LEU A 58 -1.40 6.50 -1.56
N HIS A 59 -0.38 7.28 -1.87
CA HIS A 59 -0.43 8.30 -2.89
C HIS A 59 -0.17 7.72 -4.29
N LYS A 60 -1.23 7.54 -5.07
CA LYS A 60 -1.25 6.92 -6.41
C LYS A 60 -0.19 7.41 -7.41
N GLN A 61 0.22 8.68 -7.32
CA GLN A 61 1.18 9.26 -8.26
C GLN A 61 2.63 9.08 -7.83
N THR A 62 2.92 9.04 -6.54
CA THR A 62 4.31 9.01 -6.04
C THR A 62 4.69 7.64 -5.51
N GLY A 63 3.70 6.85 -5.07
CA GLY A 63 3.92 5.61 -4.31
C GLY A 63 4.32 5.86 -2.86
N GLU A 64 4.28 7.13 -2.41
CA GLU A 64 4.45 7.47 -1.00
C GLU A 64 3.23 6.98 -0.22
N PHE A 65 3.42 6.46 0.98
CA PHE A 65 2.33 6.04 1.84
C PHE A 65 2.61 6.39 3.29
N HIS A 66 1.54 6.50 4.07
CA HIS A 66 1.55 6.78 5.50
C HIS A 66 0.58 5.83 6.20
N ILE A 67 0.97 5.35 7.37
CA ILE A 67 0.10 4.57 8.25
C ILE A 67 -0.48 5.53 9.28
N LEU A 68 -1.78 5.73 9.21
CA LEU A 68 -2.51 6.63 10.09
C LEU A 68 -3.30 5.83 11.11
N GLN A 69 -3.27 6.23 12.37
CA GLN A 69 -4.13 5.68 13.42
C GLN A 69 -4.70 6.85 14.22
N HIS A 70 -6.02 6.93 14.33
CA HIS A 70 -6.73 8.09 14.89
C HIS A 70 -6.31 9.44 14.26
N GLY A 71 -6.04 9.44 12.96
CA GLY A 71 -5.56 10.63 12.24
C GLY A 71 -4.12 11.05 12.56
N LYS A 72 -3.38 10.25 13.35
CA LYS A 72 -1.95 10.46 13.62
C LYS A 72 -1.12 9.54 12.75
N ASP A 73 -0.10 10.09 12.11
CA ASP A 73 0.91 9.31 11.41
C ASP A 73 1.76 8.53 12.43
N ILE A 74 1.70 7.21 12.31
CA ILE A 74 2.43 6.24 13.13
C ILE A 74 3.41 5.42 12.27
N THR A 75 3.71 5.87 11.05
CA THR A 75 4.62 5.17 10.14
C THR A 75 6.00 5.00 10.79
N PRO A 76 6.44 3.76 11.03
CA PRO A 76 7.72 3.53 11.68
C PRO A 76 8.89 3.96 10.79
N PRO A 77 10.02 4.41 11.38
CA PRO A 77 11.20 4.80 10.61
C PRO A 77 11.72 3.61 9.81
N GLY A 78 11.86 3.79 8.49
CA GLY A 78 12.33 2.74 7.58
C GLY A 78 11.24 1.81 7.05
N PHE A 79 10.01 1.86 7.59
CA PHE A 79 8.89 1.04 7.12
C PHE A 79 8.52 1.36 5.66
N GLY A 80 8.75 2.61 5.22
CA GLY A 80 8.67 3.04 3.82
C GLY A 80 9.32 2.08 2.83
N ARG A 81 10.49 1.52 3.18
CA ARG A 81 11.22 0.58 2.33
C ARG A 81 10.62 -0.82 2.35
N ILE A 82 10.17 -1.27 3.53
CA ILE A 82 9.56 -2.59 3.73
C ILE A 82 8.25 -2.66 2.94
N ALA A 83 7.40 -1.65 3.06
CA ALA A 83 6.16 -1.57 2.31
C ALA A 83 6.37 -1.47 0.80
N ALA A 84 7.37 -0.72 0.30
CA ALA A 84 7.68 -0.70 -1.13
C ALA A 84 8.10 -2.09 -1.64
N GLN A 85 8.83 -2.85 -0.82
CA GLN A 85 9.18 -4.24 -1.12
C GLN A 85 7.95 -5.15 -1.05
N THR A 86 7.09 -5.00 -0.05
CA THR A 86 5.84 -5.75 0.10
C THR A 86 4.91 -5.48 -1.08
N ALA A 87 4.74 -4.22 -1.49
CA ALA A 87 3.97 -3.84 -2.67
C ALA A 87 4.49 -4.54 -3.92
N ARG A 88 5.82 -4.53 -4.13
CA ARG A 88 6.45 -5.29 -5.23
C ARG A 88 6.20 -6.79 -5.12
N GLN A 89 6.34 -7.36 -3.92
CA GLN A 89 6.05 -8.79 -3.72
C GLN A 89 4.60 -9.10 -4.00
N VAL A 90 3.64 -8.29 -3.59
CA VAL A 90 2.20 -8.55 -3.80
C VAL A 90 1.86 -8.45 -5.28
N ILE A 91 2.37 -7.42 -5.94
CA ILE A 91 2.31 -7.24 -7.39
C ILE A 91 2.84 -8.50 -8.11
N LEU A 92 3.96 -9.06 -7.66
CA LEU A 92 4.67 -10.17 -8.30
C LEU A 92 4.26 -11.59 -7.83
N GLN A 93 3.74 -11.76 -6.62
CA GLN A 93 3.64 -13.07 -5.94
C GLN A 93 2.23 -13.63 -5.78
N LYS A 94 1.14 -12.88 -5.98
CA LYS A 94 -0.19 -13.42 -5.62
C LYS A 94 -1.29 -13.00 -6.59
N ASP A 95 -1.77 -13.94 -7.40
CA ASP A 95 -3.01 -14.68 -7.16
C ASP A 95 -2.74 -16.18 -7.47
N PRO A 96 -2.78 -17.11 -6.50
CA PRO A 96 -3.27 -18.46 -6.71
C PRO A 96 -4.77 -18.57 -6.38
#